data_AF-A0A7G5FEZ0-F1
#
_entry.id   AF-A0A7G5FEZ0-F1
#
_cell.length_a   1.000
_cell.length_b   1.000
_cell.length_c   1.000
_cell.angle_alpha   90.00
_cell.angle_beta   90.00
_cell.angle_gamma   90.00
#
_symmetry.space_group_name_H-M   'P 1'
#
loop_
_entity.id
_entity.type
_entity.pdbx_description
1 polymer ?
#
loop_
_entity_poly.entity_id
_entity_poly.type
_entity_poly.pdbx_seq_one_letter_code
_entity_poly.pdbx_strand_id
1 'polypeptide(L)'
;MSNELAPTVRVKPHRVFTPEEKKWLVANYYLQKHGTKGAFLKRHNVSGAAIVKWRDQMIAGNVDMDLSPRQTVVMSTSEAKEIKRLLEENARLRKANEALRKRAHANQEAAEALGKAIATLHNLSED
;
A
#
# COMPACT_ATOMS: atom_id res chain seq x y z
N MET A 1 -35.20 -11.60 41.75
CA MET A 1 -35.01 -10.58 40.70
C MET A 1 -33.80 -11.00 39.88
N SER A 2 -34.03 -11.74 38.79
CA SER A 2 -32.97 -12.28 37.95
C SER A 2 -32.57 -11.23 36.92
N ASN A 3 -31.29 -10.88 36.88
CA ASN A 3 -30.72 -9.93 35.94
C ASN A 3 -30.31 -10.70 34.67
N GLU A 4 -31.10 -10.57 33.60
CA GLU A 4 -30.75 -11.12 32.28
C GLU A 4 -29.58 -10.31 31.68
N LEU A 5 -28.41 -10.93 31.58
CA LEU A 5 -27.33 -10.42 30.74
C LEU A 5 -27.77 -10.47 29.28
N ALA A 6 -27.89 -9.31 28.66
CA ALA A 6 -28.13 -9.16 27.23
C ALA A 6 -27.04 -9.90 26.41
N PRO A 7 -27.40 -10.53 25.28
CA PRO A 7 -26.43 -11.23 24.44
C PRO A 7 -25.46 -10.23 23.83
N THR A 8 -24.17 -10.38 24.13
CA THR A 8 -23.11 -9.59 23.48
C THR A 8 -23.09 -9.94 22.00
N VAL A 9 -23.49 -8.97 21.18
CA VAL A 9 -23.44 -9.06 19.72
C VAL A 9 -21.97 -9.31 19.34
N ARG A 10 -21.63 -10.54 18.91
CA ARG A 10 -20.33 -10.84 18.31
C ARG A 10 -20.20 -10.06 17.00
N VAL A 11 -19.65 -8.86 17.07
CA VAL A 11 -19.22 -8.12 15.88
C VAL A 11 -18.10 -8.94 15.24
N LYS A 12 -18.33 -9.49 14.04
CA LYS A 12 -17.27 -10.15 13.28
C LYS A 12 -16.10 -9.17 13.14
N PRO A 13 -14.85 -9.57 13.41
CA PRO A 13 -13.72 -8.67 13.27
C PRO A 13 -13.69 -8.16 11.83
N HIS A 14 -13.89 -6.84 11.67
CA HIS A 14 -13.77 -6.21 10.37
C HIS A 14 -12.30 -6.28 9.96
N ARG A 15 -12.01 -6.99 8.87
CA ARG A 15 -10.68 -6.97 8.27
C ARG A 15 -10.32 -5.51 7.96
N VAL A 16 -9.26 -5.02 8.58
CA VAL A 16 -8.68 -3.71 8.28
C VAL A 16 -7.84 -3.86 7.03
N PHE A 17 -8.09 -3.03 6.02
CA PHE A 17 -7.36 -3.02 4.76
C PHE A 17 -6.36 -1.88 4.76
N THR A 18 -5.13 -2.14 4.33
CA THR A 18 -4.14 -1.07 4.14
C THR A 18 -4.53 -0.20 2.94
N PRO A 19 -4.04 1.05 2.86
CA PRO A 19 -4.28 1.90 1.69
C PRO A 19 -3.85 1.25 0.36
N GLU A 20 -2.73 0.53 0.34
CA GLU A 20 -2.24 -0.22 -0.81
C GLU A 20 -3.17 -1.37 -1.19
N GLU A 21 -3.66 -2.14 -0.22
CA GLU A 21 -4.63 -3.20 -0.46
C GLU A 21 -5.94 -2.64 -1.03
N LYS A 22 -6.43 -1.51 -0.51
CA LYS A 22 -7.63 -0.83 -1.02
C LYS A 22 -7.43 -0.43 -2.49
N LYS A 23 -6.30 0.22 -2.82
CA LYS A 23 -5.95 0.63 -4.20
C LYS A 23 -5.91 -0.57 -5.14
N TRP A 24 -5.27 -1.67 -4.73
CA TRP A 24 -5.20 -2.90 -5.50
C TRP A 24 -6.58 -3.54 -5.72
N LEU A 25 -7.41 -3.62 -4.68
CA LEU A 25 -8.75 -4.21 -4.74
C LEU A 25 -9.68 -3.43 -5.68
N VAL A 26 -9.65 -2.10 -5.61
CA VAL A 26 -10.44 -1.22 -6.49
C VAL A 26 -10.03 -1.44 -7.95
N ALA A 27 -8.74 -1.35 -8.27
CA ALA A 27 -8.27 -1.53 -9.64
C ALA A 27 -8.65 -2.90 -10.21
N ASN A 28 -8.44 -3.98 -9.45
CA ASN A 28 -8.77 -5.33 -9.93
C ASN A 28 -10.27 -5.61 -10.00
N TYR A 29 -11.11 -4.95 -9.18
CA TYR A 29 -12.56 -5.06 -9.26
C TYR A 29 -13.12 -4.49 -10.57
N TYR A 30 -12.61 -3.33 -11.02
CA TYR A 30 -13.07 -2.70 -12.27
C TYR A 30 -12.52 -3.38 -13.53
N LEU A 31 -11.46 -4.18 -13.41
CA LEU A 31 -10.94 -5.04 -14.48
C LEU A 31 -11.66 -6.38 -14.61
N GLN A 32 -12.52 -6.75 -13.65
CA GLN A 32 -13.28 -7.99 -13.73
C GLN A 32 -14.22 -8.00 -14.93
N LYS A 33 -14.32 -9.16 -15.59
CA LYS A 33 -15.31 -9.39 -16.65
C LYS A 33 -16.73 -9.23 -16.11
N HIS A 34 -17.68 -8.93 -16.99
CA HIS A 34 -19.10 -8.89 -16.63
C HIS A 34 -19.51 -10.23 -15.96
N GLY A 35 -20.28 -10.14 -14.87
CA GLY A 35 -20.71 -11.31 -14.09
C GLY A 35 -19.70 -11.85 -13.07
N THR A 36 -18.40 -11.54 -13.14
CA THR A 36 -17.41 -12.10 -12.20
C THR A 36 -17.16 -11.25 -10.96
N LYS A 37 -17.67 -10.01 -10.95
CA LYS A 37 -17.52 -9.05 -9.84
C LYS A 37 -18.00 -9.59 -8.49
N GLY A 38 -19.15 -10.29 -8.46
CA GLY A 38 -19.67 -10.88 -7.23
C GLY A 38 -18.77 -11.96 -6.63
N ALA A 39 -18.15 -12.79 -7.48
CA ALA A 39 -17.19 -13.82 -7.05
C ALA A 39 -15.90 -13.18 -6.52
N PHE A 40 -15.44 -12.09 -7.14
CA PHE A 40 -14.29 -11.32 -6.66
C PHE A 40 -14.52 -10.74 -5.26
N LEU A 41 -15.68 -10.10 -5.04
CA LEU A 41 -16.05 -9.56 -3.73
C LEU A 41 -16.07 -10.63 -2.63
N LYS A 42 -16.67 -11.80 -2.92
CA LYS A 42 -16.69 -12.94 -2.00
C LYS A 42 -15.28 -13.47 -1.70
N ARG A 43 -14.43 -13.63 -2.72
CA ARG A 43 -13.05 -14.14 -2.58
C ARG A 43 -12.21 -13.24 -1.68
N HIS A 44 -12.37 -11.92 -1.78
CA HIS A 44 -11.60 -10.95 -1.01
C HIS A 44 -12.28 -10.49 0.28
N ASN A 45 -13.46 -11.07 0.59
CA ASN A 45 -14.30 -10.74 1.75
C ASN A 45 -14.55 -9.22 1.89
N VAL A 46 -14.89 -8.58 0.77
CA VAL A 46 -15.11 -7.13 0.67
C VAL A 46 -16.48 -6.84 0.09
N SER A 47 -17.15 -5.80 0.60
CA SER A 47 -18.47 -5.39 0.09
C SER A 47 -18.34 -4.49 -1.14
N GLY A 48 -19.34 -4.52 -2.03
CA GLY A 48 -19.38 -3.63 -3.20
C GLY A 48 -19.41 -2.15 -2.79
N ALA A 49 -20.12 -1.81 -1.71
CA ALA A 49 -20.15 -0.46 -1.16
C ALA A 49 -18.77 0.02 -0.68
N ALA A 50 -17.97 -0.87 -0.09
CA ALA A 50 -16.59 -0.53 0.29
C ALA A 50 -15.72 -0.22 -0.93
N ILE A 51 -15.83 -1.00 -2.00
CA ILE A 51 -15.09 -0.74 -3.26
C ILE A 51 -15.48 0.61 -3.86
N VAL A 52 -16.77 0.94 -3.89
CA VAL A 52 -17.26 2.25 -4.37
C VAL A 52 -16.72 3.39 -3.50
N LYS A 53 -16.78 3.25 -2.17
CA LYS A 53 -16.23 4.22 -1.21
C LYS A 53 -14.74 4.47 -1.48
N TRP A 54 -13.95 3.41 -1.61
CA TRP A 54 -12.51 3.51 -1.81
C TRP A 54 -12.14 4.07 -3.19
N ARG A 55 -12.92 3.78 -4.23
CA ARG A 55 -12.76 4.43 -5.54
C ARG A 55 -12.92 5.95 -5.42
N ASP A 56 -13.99 6.41 -4.75
CA ASP A 56 -14.24 7.84 -4.59
C ASP A 56 -13.12 8.49 -3.79
N GLN A 57 -12.69 7.86 -2.69
CA GLN A 57 -11.53 8.28 -1.92
C GLN A 57 -10.26 8.37 -2.77
N MET A 58 -10.06 7.45 -3.73
CA MET A 58 -8.83 7.37 -4.53
C MET A 58 -8.76 8.52 -5.53
N ILE A 59 -9.89 8.80 -6.18
CA ILE A 59 -10.00 9.90 -7.15
C ILE A 59 -9.83 11.24 -6.43
N ALA A 60 -10.35 11.37 -5.21
CA ALA A 60 -10.19 12.58 -4.40
C ALA A 60 -8.82 12.72 -3.72
N GLY A 61 -7.89 11.75 -3.87
CA GLY A 61 -6.60 11.78 -3.19
C GLY A 61 -6.63 11.48 -1.68
N ASN A 62 -7.75 10.97 -1.16
CA ASN A 62 -8.04 10.83 0.27
C ASN A 62 -8.02 9.37 0.78
N VAL A 63 -7.57 8.39 -0.02
CA VAL A 63 -7.54 6.96 0.40
C VAL A 63 -6.74 6.75 1.68
N ASP A 64 -5.69 7.54 1.86
CA ASP A 64 -4.79 7.41 3.00
C ASP A 64 -5.37 8.07 4.27
N MET A 65 -6.42 8.89 4.15
CA MET A 65 -7.06 9.63 5.25
C MET A 65 -8.44 9.10 5.66
N ASP A 66 -8.93 8.03 5.01
CA ASP A 66 -10.30 7.46 5.15
C ASP A 66 -11.46 8.47 5.04
N LEU A 67 -11.19 9.65 4.49
CA LEU A 67 -12.16 10.72 4.27
C LEU A 67 -12.97 10.42 3.00
N SER A 68 -14.26 10.08 3.17
CA SER A 68 -15.16 9.91 2.03
C SER A 68 -15.53 11.25 1.41
N PRO A 69 -15.31 11.44 0.10
CA PRO A 69 -15.81 12.62 -0.62
C PRO A 69 -17.34 12.66 -0.61
N ARG A 70 -17.91 13.86 -0.65
CA ARG A 70 -19.37 14.06 -0.70
C ARG A 70 -19.96 13.76 -2.10
N GLN A 71 -19.12 13.65 -3.12
CA GLN A 71 -19.52 13.33 -4.50
C GLN A 71 -19.01 11.94 -4.92
N THR A 72 -19.89 11.15 -5.52
CA THR A 72 -19.59 9.86 -6.12
C THR A 72 -19.05 10.06 -7.53
N VAL A 73 -17.87 9.50 -7.84
CA VAL A 73 -17.23 9.68 -9.16
C VAL A 73 -17.21 8.35 -9.91
N VAL A 74 -17.58 8.33 -11.18
CA VAL A 74 -17.54 7.09 -11.99
C VAL A 74 -16.11 6.83 -12.48
N MET A 75 -15.63 5.58 -12.36
CA MET A 75 -14.34 5.16 -12.91
C MET A 75 -14.56 4.25 -14.12
N SER A 76 -13.89 4.59 -15.22
CA SER A 76 -13.86 3.82 -16.46
C SER A 76 -12.86 2.67 -16.40
N THR A 77 -12.99 1.71 -17.32
CA THR A 77 -12.08 0.57 -17.43
C THR A 77 -10.67 0.97 -17.87
N SER A 78 -10.52 2.02 -18.70
CA SER A 78 -9.21 2.56 -19.10
C SER A 78 -8.48 3.20 -17.93
N GLU A 79 -9.19 3.99 -17.12
CA GLU A 79 -8.63 4.57 -15.89
C GLU A 79 -8.21 3.46 -14.92
N ALA A 80 -9.04 2.43 -14.73
CA ALA A 80 -8.70 1.29 -13.87
C ALA A 80 -7.42 0.56 -14.32
N LYS A 81 -7.21 0.41 -15.64
CA LYS A 81 -5.98 -0.17 -16.20
C LYS A 81 -4.76 0.70 -15.91
N GLU A 82 -4.87 2.01 -16.13
CA GLU A 82 -3.76 2.93 -15.93
C GLU A 82 -3.39 3.02 -14.44
N ILE A 83 -4.39 3.09 -13.56
CA ILE A 83 -4.18 3.06 -12.11
C ILE A 83 -3.45 1.77 -11.71
N LYS A 84 -3.86 0.61 -12.23
CA LYS A 84 -3.15 -0.66 -11.95
C LYS A 84 -1.69 -0.59 -12.41
N ARG A 85 -1.43 -0.12 -13.63
CA ARG A 85 -0.07 0.02 -14.17
C ARG A 85 0.79 0.93 -13.31
N LEU A 86 0.26 2.09 -12.92
CA LEU A 86 0.96 3.05 -12.08
C LEU A 86 1.26 2.49 -10.68
N LEU A 87 0.34 1.71 -10.09
CA LEU A 87 0.58 1.03 -8.82
C LEU A 87 1.70 0.00 -8.92
N GLU A 88 1.72 -0.81 -9.98
CA GLU A 88 2.77 -1.80 -10.23
C GLU A 88 4.14 -1.13 -10.45
N GLU A 89 4.18 -0.04 -11.23
CA GLU A 89 5.40 0.70 -11.47
C GLU A 89 5.90 1.41 -10.21
N ASN A 90 5.01 1.99 -9.42
CA ASN A 90 5.39 2.63 -8.15
C ASN A 90 5.99 1.59 -7.17
N ALA A 91 5.39 0.40 -7.09
CA ALA A 91 5.93 -0.68 -6.28
C ALA A 91 7.33 -1.12 -6.76
N ARG A 92 7.54 -1.21 -8.07
CA ARG A 92 8.85 -1.50 -8.68
C ARG A 92 9.89 -0.44 -8.34
N LEU A 93 9.54 0.84 -8.51
CA LEU A 93 10.41 1.98 -8.23
C LEU A 93 10.76 2.09 -6.74
N ARG A 94 9.82 1.81 -5.83
CA ARG A 94 10.09 1.78 -4.39
C ARG A 94 11.12 0.70 -4.04
N LYS A 95 10.96 -0.51 -4.57
CA LYS A 95 11.91 -1.61 -4.37
C LYS A 95 13.31 -1.28 -4.92
N ALA A 96 13.37 -0.67 -6.10
CA ALA A 96 14.63 -0.25 -6.69
C ALA A 96 15.33 0.84 -5.86
N ASN A 97 14.59 1.85 -5.39
CA ASN A 97 15.10 2.89 -4.51
C ASN A 97 15.65 2.33 -3.19
N GLU A 98 14.93 1.39 -2.57
CA GLU A 98 15.40 0.75 -1.33
C GLU A 98 16.72 -0.01 -1.55
N ALA A 99 16.84 -0.76 -2.65
CA ALA A 99 18.07 -1.47 -3.00
C ALA A 99 19.24 -0.51 -3.26
N LEU A 100 19.00 0.60 -3.97
CA LEU A 100 20.01 1.63 -4.21
C LEU A 100 20.47 2.29 -2.91
N ARG A 101 19.54 2.61 -2.00
CA ARG A 101 19.88 3.18 -0.68
C ARG A 101 20.75 2.25 0.14
N LYS A 102 20.43 0.95 0.18
CA LYS A 102 21.26 -0.05 0.88
C LYS A 102 22.67 -0.13 0.30
N ARG A 103 22.81 -0.08 -1.02
CA ARG A 103 24.12 -0.07 -1.69
C ARG A 103 24.90 1.21 -1.40
N ALA A 104 24.24 2.37 -1.44
CA ALA A 104 24.87 3.64 -1.12
C ALA A 104 25.40 3.65 0.32
N HIS A 105 24.62 3.13 1.27
CA HIS A 105 25.06 2.99 2.66
C HIS A 105 26.30 2.09 2.79
N ALA A 106 26.26 0.90 2.19
CA ALA A 106 27.41 -0.02 2.24
C ALA A 106 28.68 0.58 1.62
N ASN A 107 28.53 1.31 0.50
CA ASN A 107 29.65 2.01 -0.12
C ASN A 107 30.20 3.13 0.76
N GLN A 108 29.33 3.85 1.48
CA GLN A 108 29.76 4.88 2.41
C GLN A 108 30.53 4.30 3.60
N GLU A 109 30.04 3.22 4.19
CA GLU A 109 30.74 2.51 5.27
C GLU A 109 32.13 2.00 4.82
N ALA A 110 32.22 1.46 3.60
CA ALA A 110 33.48 1.03 3.02
C ALA A 110 34.44 2.21 2.80
N ALA A 111 33.95 3.34 2.28
CA ALA A 111 34.76 4.54 2.07
C ALA A 111 35.29 5.10 3.39
N GLU A 112 34.46 5.12 4.45
CA GLU A 112 34.86 5.54 5.79
C GLU A 112 35.92 4.60 6.40
N ALA A 113 35.76 3.29 6.23
CA ALA A 113 36.74 2.31 6.70
C ALA A 113 38.10 2.47 5.97
N LEU A 114 38.07 2.66 4.66
CA LEU A 114 39.28 2.92 3.87
C LEU A 114 39.96 4.24 4.26
N GLY A 115 39.18 5.31 4.47
CA GLY A 115 39.70 6.59 4.94
C GLY A 115 40.39 6.48 6.30
N LYS A 116 39.79 5.73 7.24
CA LYS A 116 40.39 5.45 8.56
C LYS A 116 41.69 4.65 8.42
N ALA A 117 41.71 3.62 7.56
CA ALA A 117 42.90 2.82 7.32
C ALA A 117 44.06 3.65 6.75
N ILE A 118 43.79 4.51 5.76
CA ILE A 118 44.78 5.43 5.19
C ILE A 118 45.32 6.37 6.28
N ALA A 119 44.45 6.97 7.09
CA ALA A 119 44.88 7.85 8.18
C ALA A 119 45.78 7.11 9.19
N THR A 120 45.43 5.87 9.56
CA THR A 120 46.28 5.08 10.47
C THR A 120 47.64 4.74 9.87
N LEU A 121 47.70 4.40 8.57
CA LEU A 121 48.96 4.12 7.89
C LEU A 121 49.83 5.37 7.75
N HIS A 122 49.22 6.53 7.50
CA HIS A 122 49.95 7.79 7.42
C HIS A 122 50.58 8.16 8.76
N ASN A 123 49.83 8.06 9.85
CA ASN A 123 50.35 8.31 11.19
C ASN A 123 51.54 7.39 11.54
N LEU A 124 51.45 6.10 11.18
CA LEU A 124 52.54 5.12 11.40
C LEU A 124 53.78 5.38 10.53
N SER A 125 53.67 6.18 9.46
CA SER A 125 54.79 6.52 8.57
C SER A 125 55.48 7.84 8.93
N GLU A 126 54.85 8.68 9.76
CA GLU A 126 55.39 9.96 10.22
C GLU A 126 56.08 9.89 11.60
N ASP A 127 55.90 8.77 12.32
CA ASP A 127 56.66 8.40 13.53
C ASP A 127 57.95 7.62 13.19
#